data_AF-A0A3B9MHL0-F1
#
_entry.id   AF-A0A3B9MHL0-F1
#
_cell.length_a   1.000
_cell.length_b   1.000
_cell.length_c   1.000
_cell.angle_alpha   90.00
_cell.angle_beta   90.00
_cell.angle_gamma   90.00
#
_symmetry.space_group_name_H-M   'P 1'
#
loop_
_entity.id
_entity.type
_entity.pdbx_description
1 polymer ?
#
loop_
_entity_poly.entity_id
_entity_poly.type
_entity_poly.pdbx_seq_one_letter_code
_entity_poly.pdbx_strand_id
1 'polypeptide(L)'
;MDESTEETATQPATEDAPGPINVTGSAPEIVSDDTTDDLKIVMGEFDGPLDLLLHLIRQEQVNIYDIPVARIADEYLRYLQLMQELDIAVAGDFLVMAATLIELKTKMLLPRDPFAAAEEEEDPRKDLVDQLLEYQKYKAAAQMLWSKATVERAVFKRAELETDKNNPEVAVGLFDLLKVFQEILARHKE
;
A
#
# COMPACT_ATOMS: atom_id res chain seq x y z
N MET A 1 -36.57 26.57 -50.50
CA MET A 1 -36.32 27.93 -51.06
C MET A 1 -36.93 28.88 -50.06
N ASP A 2 -36.26 29.81 -49.43
CA ASP A 2 -34.86 30.15 -49.19
C ASP A 2 -35.03 31.33 -48.24
N GLU A 3 -34.45 31.31 -47.05
CA GLU A 3 -34.42 32.54 -46.24
C GLU A 3 -33.02 32.69 -45.68
N SER A 4 -32.31 33.61 -46.32
CA SER A 4 -30.94 34.01 -46.11
C SER A 4 -30.94 35.35 -45.36
N THR A 5 -30.15 35.41 -44.27
CA THR A 5 -29.34 36.57 -43.77
C THR A 5 -30.07 37.86 -43.32
N GLU A 6 -29.65 38.68 -42.33
CA GLU A 6 -28.41 38.83 -41.53
C GLU A 6 -28.62 39.84 -40.36
N GLU A 7 -27.76 39.77 -39.34
CA GLU A 7 -27.30 40.83 -38.40
C GLU A 7 -28.29 41.51 -37.42
N THR A 8 -28.02 41.63 -36.10
CA THR A 8 -26.84 42.29 -35.51
C THR A 8 -26.66 41.92 -34.02
N ALA A 9 -25.40 41.94 -33.60
CA ALA A 9 -24.85 41.71 -32.26
C ALA A 9 -25.51 42.46 -31.08
N THR A 10 -25.45 41.84 -29.89
CA THR A 10 -25.28 42.53 -28.59
C THR A 10 -24.65 41.57 -27.57
N GLN A 11 -23.49 41.99 -27.05
CA GLN A 11 -22.77 41.39 -25.92
C GLN A 11 -23.55 41.56 -24.60
N PRO A 12 -23.26 40.74 -23.59
CA PRO A 12 -23.03 41.27 -22.24
C PRO A 12 -21.67 40.77 -21.71
N ALA A 13 -20.78 41.66 -21.26
CA ALA A 13 -20.75 42.33 -19.96
C ALA A 13 -20.25 41.42 -18.82
N THR A 14 -19.29 41.98 -18.11
CA THR A 14 -18.21 41.40 -17.30
C THR A 14 -18.52 41.45 -15.81
N GLU A 15 -17.88 40.55 -15.05
CA GLU A 15 -17.57 40.59 -13.60
C GLU A 15 -18.73 40.55 -12.58
N ASP A 16 -18.81 39.46 -11.81
CA ASP A 16 -18.33 39.46 -10.42
C ASP A 16 -18.33 38.02 -9.87
N ALA A 17 -17.16 37.37 -9.83
CA ALA A 17 -16.95 36.11 -9.09
C ALA A 17 -15.53 36.12 -8.53
N PRO A 18 -15.34 35.81 -7.24
CA PRO A 18 -14.09 36.06 -6.52
C PRO A 18 -12.97 35.18 -7.06
N GLY A 19 -11.79 35.79 -7.22
CA GLY A 19 -10.60 35.14 -7.78
C GLY A 19 -10.15 33.88 -7.04
N PRO A 20 -9.33 33.03 -7.69
CA PRO A 20 -8.86 31.80 -7.08
C PRO A 20 -7.93 32.11 -5.91
N ILE A 21 -8.27 31.55 -4.75
CA ILE A 21 -7.39 31.52 -3.59
C ILE A 21 -6.24 30.56 -3.92
N ASN A 22 -5.04 31.11 -4.15
CA ASN A 22 -3.81 30.33 -4.21
C ASN A 22 -3.39 29.91 -2.80
N VAL A 23 -3.42 28.61 -2.51
CA VAL A 23 -2.75 27.99 -1.36
C VAL A 23 -1.98 26.76 -1.86
N THR A 24 -0.67 26.95 -2.00
CA THR A 24 0.39 25.99 -1.68
C THR A 24 0.37 24.60 -2.34
N GLY A 25 1.29 24.42 -3.31
CA GLY A 25 2.19 23.26 -3.39
C GLY A 25 1.59 21.90 -3.77
N SER A 26 1.89 21.49 -5.00
CA SER A 26 1.84 20.12 -5.53
C SER A 26 0.45 19.58 -5.92
N ALA A 27 -0.11 20.14 -7.00
CA ALA A 27 -1.00 19.38 -7.87
C ALA A 27 -0.14 18.57 -8.88
N PRO A 28 -0.39 17.27 -9.08
CA PRO A 28 0.34 16.48 -10.06
C PRO A 28 -0.09 16.88 -11.48
N GLU A 29 0.87 17.24 -12.32
CA GLU A 29 0.66 17.42 -13.76
C GLU A 29 0.35 16.07 -14.40
N ILE A 30 -0.79 16.00 -15.07
CA ILE A 30 -1.15 14.89 -15.96
C ILE A 30 -0.46 15.19 -17.29
N VAL A 31 0.71 14.59 -17.52
CA VAL A 31 1.28 14.51 -18.88
C VAL A 31 0.66 13.28 -19.54
N SER A 32 -0.35 13.52 -20.37
CA SER A 32 -0.88 12.54 -21.31
C SER A 32 0.12 12.34 -22.43
N ASP A 33 0.74 11.15 -22.50
CA ASP A 33 1.41 10.67 -23.70
C ASP A 33 0.67 9.41 -24.16
N ASP A 34 -0.18 9.59 -25.17
CA ASP A 34 -0.83 8.53 -25.92
C ASP A 34 0.23 7.88 -26.81
N THR A 35 0.65 6.65 -26.52
CA THR A 35 1.12 5.59 -27.46
C THR A 35 2.06 4.57 -26.80
N THR A 36 1.62 3.88 -25.76
CA THR A 36 2.07 2.51 -25.47
C THR A 36 1.15 1.93 -24.40
N ASP A 37 0.65 0.71 -24.62
CA ASP A 37 -0.02 -0.12 -23.61
C ASP A 37 0.98 -0.61 -22.55
N ASP A 38 1.93 0.26 -22.18
CA ASP A 38 2.97 -0.02 -21.20
C ASP A 38 2.37 0.30 -19.84
N LEU A 39 1.95 -0.77 -19.17
CA LEU A 39 1.64 -0.80 -17.74
C LEU A 39 2.82 -0.19 -16.99
N LYS A 40 2.75 1.12 -16.74
CA LYS A 40 3.76 1.89 -16.01
C LYS A 40 3.64 1.53 -14.54
N ILE A 41 4.18 0.37 -14.19
CA ILE A 41 4.31 -0.11 -12.82
C ILE A 41 5.27 0.85 -12.13
N VAL A 42 4.72 1.70 -11.26
CA VAL A 42 5.50 2.38 -10.23
C VAL A 42 6.15 1.26 -9.42
N MET A 43 7.48 1.16 -9.43
CA MET A 43 8.21 0.25 -8.55
C MET A 43 7.92 0.67 -7.11
N GLY A 44 6.86 0.10 -6.54
CA GLY A 44 6.53 0.27 -5.14
C GLY A 44 7.45 -0.62 -4.34
N GLU A 45 8.10 -0.05 -3.32
CA GLU A 45 8.60 -0.84 -2.19
C GLU A 45 7.40 -1.61 -1.60
N PHE A 46 7.20 -2.86 -2.04
CA PHE A 46 6.21 -3.74 -1.44
C PHE A 46 6.81 -4.30 -0.16
N ASP A 47 6.07 -4.22 0.94
CA ASP A 47 6.46 -4.73 2.26
C ASP A 47 6.41 -6.28 2.35
N GLY A 48 6.45 -6.98 1.21
CA GLY A 48 6.48 -8.44 1.12
C GLY A 48 5.60 -9.04 0.02
N PRO A 49 5.61 -10.38 -0.13
CA PRO A 49 4.91 -11.07 -1.20
C PRO A 49 3.39 -11.03 -1.08
N LEU A 50 2.84 -11.01 0.14
CA LEU A 50 1.39 -10.91 0.38
C LEU A 50 0.85 -9.54 -0.05
N ASP A 51 1.66 -8.49 0.07
CA ASP A 51 1.24 -7.15 -0.32
C ASP A 51 1.17 -7.00 -1.84
N LEU A 52 2.14 -7.58 -2.55
CA LEU A 52 2.11 -7.68 -3.99
C LEU A 52 0.86 -8.46 -4.46
N LEU A 53 0.53 -9.58 -3.81
CA LEU A 53 -0.69 -10.32 -4.12
C LEU A 53 -1.96 -9.50 -3.89
N LEU A 54 -2.07 -8.79 -2.76
CA LEU A 54 -3.21 -7.90 -2.51
C LEU A 54 -3.30 -6.74 -3.51
N HIS A 55 -2.17 -6.29 -4.05
CA HIS A 55 -2.14 -5.29 -5.11
C HIS A 55 -2.68 -5.85 -6.42
N LEU A 56 -2.18 -7.02 -6.85
CA LEU A 56 -2.64 -7.71 -8.06
C LEU A 56 -4.13 -8.07 -8.00
N ILE A 57 -4.61 -8.60 -6.87
CA ILE A 57 -6.04 -8.92 -6.68
C ILE A 57 -6.91 -7.66 -6.83
N ARG A 58 -6.46 -6.52 -6.30
CA ARG A 58 -7.17 -5.24 -6.42
C ARG A 58 -7.16 -4.71 -7.84
N GLN A 59 -6.06 -4.87 -8.57
CA GLN A 59 -5.93 -4.41 -9.95
C GLN A 59 -6.86 -5.18 -10.90
N GLU A 60 -6.95 -6.50 -10.73
CA GLU A 60 -7.85 -7.37 -11.52
C GLU A 60 -9.33 -7.25 -11.09
N GLN A 61 -9.65 -6.41 -10.10
CA GLN A 61 -11.02 -6.20 -9.56
C GLN A 61 -11.71 -7.51 -9.13
N VAL A 62 -10.92 -8.47 -8.65
CA VAL A 62 -11.45 -9.77 -8.24
C VAL A 62 -11.79 -9.79 -6.76
N ASN A 63 -12.85 -10.54 -6.41
CA ASN A 63 -13.19 -10.80 -5.03
C ASN A 63 -12.10 -11.67 -4.37
N ILE A 64 -11.63 -11.26 -3.19
CA ILE A 64 -10.62 -11.99 -2.41
C ILE A 64 -11.07 -13.44 -2.08
N TYR A 65 -12.38 -13.68 -2.00
CA TYR A 65 -12.92 -15.04 -1.78
C TYR A 65 -12.93 -15.92 -3.03
N ASP A 66 -12.91 -15.35 -4.24
CA ASP A 66 -12.93 -16.11 -5.49
C ASP A 66 -11.79 -15.69 -6.40
N ILE A 67 -10.58 -16.08 -5.98
CA ILE A 67 -9.37 -15.73 -6.70
C ILE A 67 -9.15 -16.72 -7.88
N PRO A 68 -9.03 -16.25 -9.12
CA PRO A 68 -8.55 -17.04 -10.25
C PRO A 68 -7.04 -17.22 -10.10
N VAL A 69 -6.64 -18.19 -9.27
CA VAL A 69 -5.23 -18.48 -8.94
C VAL A 69 -4.36 -18.59 -10.19
N ALA A 70 -4.87 -19.18 -11.26
CA ALA A 70 -4.12 -19.32 -12.51
C ALA A 70 -3.69 -17.98 -13.11
N ARG A 71 -4.57 -16.97 -13.10
CA ARG A 71 -4.27 -15.62 -13.61
C ARG A 71 -3.31 -14.90 -12.69
N ILE A 72 -3.60 -14.87 -11.39
CA ILE A 72 -2.77 -14.16 -10.41
C ILE A 72 -1.36 -14.77 -10.32
N ALA A 73 -1.23 -16.10 -10.40
CA ALA A 73 0.07 -16.75 -10.44
C ALA A 73 0.88 -16.36 -11.69
N ASP A 74 0.24 -16.26 -12.86
CA ASP A 74 0.90 -15.82 -14.09
C ASP A 74 1.39 -14.36 -13.98
N GLU A 75 0.55 -13.48 -13.42
CA GLU A 75 0.92 -12.09 -13.19
C GLU A 75 2.03 -11.93 -12.16
N TYR A 76 1.95 -12.67 -11.06
CA TYR A 76 2.97 -12.68 -10.01
C TYR A 76 4.33 -13.11 -10.55
N LEU A 77 4.37 -14.18 -11.36
CA LEU A 77 5.60 -14.67 -11.98
C LEU A 77 6.16 -13.67 -12.99
N ARG A 78 5.30 -13.03 -13.80
CA ARG A 78 5.70 -11.95 -14.72
C ARG A 78 6.33 -10.79 -13.95
N TYR A 79 5.71 -10.38 -12.85
CA TYR A 79 6.22 -9.31 -12.00
C TYR A 79 7.59 -9.67 -11.40
N LEU A 80 7.73 -10.90 -10.92
CA LEU A 80 8.98 -11.41 -10.35
C LEU A 80 10.10 -11.48 -11.38
N GLN A 81 9.81 -11.84 -12.63
CA GLN A 81 10.77 -11.81 -13.74
C GLN A 81 11.23 -10.39 -14.05
N LEU A 82 10.31 -9.43 -14.12
CA LEU A 82 10.63 -8.02 -14.35
C LEU A 82 11.54 -7.47 -13.23
N MET A 83 11.28 -7.84 -11.97
CA MET A 83 12.13 -7.47 -10.84
C MET A 83 13.55 -8.07 -10.92
N GLN A 84 13.69 -9.29 -11.43
CA GLN A 84 14.99 -9.94 -11.62
C GLN A 84 15.81 -9.26 -12.73
N GLU A 85 15.16 -8.85 -13.82
CA GLU A 85 15.83 -8.15 -14.93
C GLU A 85 16.33 -6.75 -14.54
N LEU A 86 15.68 -6.13 -13.55
CA LEU A 86 16.01 -4.80 -13.01
C LEU A 86 16.98 -4.84 -11.82
N ASP A 87 17.57 -6.00 -11.52
CA ASP A 87 18.62 -6.23 -10.51
C ASP A 87 18.21 -5.88 -9.06
N ILE A 88 16.99 -6.27 -8.68
CA ILE A 88 16.54 -6.21 -7.29
C ILE A 88 17.01 -7.50 -6.59
N ALA A 89 17.63 -7.40 -5.42
CA ALA A 89 17.93 -8.53 -4.55
C ALA A 89 16.61 -9.19 -4.11
N VAL A 90 16.11 -10.13 -4.92
CA VAL A 90 14.83 -10.81 -4.69
C VAL A 90 14.90 -11.53 -3.35
N ALA A 91 14.13 -11.04 -2.38
CA ALA A 91 14.04 -11.67 -1.07
C ALA A 91 13.50 -13.09 -1.21
N GLY A 92 14.07 -14.04 -0.45
CA GLY A 92 13.71 -15.46 -0.52
C GLY A 92 12.21 -15.74 -0.35
N ASP A 93 11.51 -14.88 0.39
CA ASP A 93 10.07 -14.98 0.64
C ASP A 93 9.24 -14.88 -0.66
N PHE A 94 9.69 -14.11 -1.65
CA PHE A 94 9.00 -14.03 -2.95
C PHE A 94 9.14 -15.32 -3.75
N LEU A 95 10.30 -15.98 -3.68
CA LEU A 95 10.52 -17.26 -4.35
C LEU A 95 9.70 -18.37 -3.70
N VAL A 96 9.59 -18.37 -2.36
CA VAL A 96 8.71 -19.30 -1.63
C VAL A 96 7.27 -19.11 -2.09
N MET A 97 6.79 -17.87 -2.14
CA MET A 97 5.41 -17.59 -2.58
C MET A 97 5.18 -17.99 -4.05
N ALA A 98 6.16 -17.77 -4.94
CA ALA A 98 6.08 -18.22 -6.32
C ALA A 98 5.90 -19.74 -6.41
N ALA A 99 6.66 -20.51 -5.63
CA ALA A 99 6.54 -21.96 -5.59
C ALA A 99 5.17 -22.40 -5.07
N THR A 100 4.65 -21.76 -4.02
CA THR A 100 3.31 -22.02 -3.47
C THR A 100 2.21 -21.74 -4.50
N LEU A 101 2.30 -20.66 -5.27
CA LEU A 101 1.33 -20.34 -6.33
C LEU A 101 1.37 -21.35 -7.48
N ILE A 102 2.56 -21.82 -7.87
CA ILE A 102 2.71 -22.87 -8.90
C ILE A 102 2.11 -24.20 -8.43
N GLU A 103 2.37 -24.58 -7.17
CA GLU A 103 1.76 -25.77 -6.56
C GLU A 103 0.24 -25.67 -6.57
N LEU A 104 -0.30 -24.53 -6.12
CA LEU A 104 -1.73 -24.28 -6.04
C LEU A 104 -2.37 -24.28 -7.44
N LYS A 105 -1.74 -23.64 -8.42
CA LYS A 105 -2.18 -23.65 -9.83
C LYS A 105 -2.26 -25.08 -10.37
N THR A 106 -1.27 -25.92 -10.08
CA THR A 106 -1.21 -27.31 -10.55
C THR A 106 -2.31 -28.16 -9.90
N LYS A 107 -2.48 -28.05 -8.57
CA LYS A 107 -3.54 -28.75 -7.84
C LYS A 107 -4.94 -28.40 -8.35
N MET A 108 -5.18 -27.13 -8.68
CA MET A 108 -6.49 -26.70 -9.21
C MET A 108 -6.75 -27.12 -10.66
N LEU A 109 -5.71 -27.28 -11.47
CA LEU A 109 -5.82 -27.71 -12.87
C LEU A 109 -5.94 -29.23 -13.02
N LEU A 110 -5.52 -30.01 -12.01
CA LEU A 110 -5.52 -31.46 -12.08
C LEU A 110 -6.95 -32.01 -11.95
N PRO A 111 -7.36 -32.98 -12.79
CA PRO A 111 -8.67 -33.61 -12.65
C PRO A 111 -8.77 -34.31 -11.28
N ARG A 112 -9.88 -34.03 -10.57
CA ARG A 112 -10.19 -34.66 -9.28
C ARG A 112 -10.34 -36.16 -9.44
N ASP A 113 -9.84 -36.91 -8.47
CA ASP A 113 -9.95 -38.36 -8.47
C ASP A 113 -11.44 -38.76 -8.40
N PRO A 114 -11.99 -39.47 -9.41
CA PRO A 114 -13.40 -39.85 -9.43
C PRO A 114 -13.81 -40.79 -8.29
N PHE A 115 -12.85 -41.33 -7.53
CA PHE A 115 -13.09 -42.20 -6.38
C PHE A 115 -12.93 -41.52 -5.02
N ALA A 116 -12.52 -40.24 -4.98
CA ALA A 116 -12.43 -39.48 -3.74
C ALA A 116 -13.83 -39.04 -3.26
N ALA A 117 -14.13 -39.21 -1.97
CA ALA A 117 -15.37 -38.72 -1.38
C ALA A 117 -15.39 -37.18 -1.43
N ALA A 118 -16.44 -36.59 -2.02
CA ALA A 118 -16.57 -35.15 -2.20
C ALA A 118 -16.61 -34.34 -0.88
N GLU A 119 -16.73 -35.00 0.27
CA GLU A 119 -16.85 -34.36 1.59
C GLU A 119 -15.50 -34.11 2.29
N GLU A 120 -14.38 -34.67 1.80
CA GLU A 120 -13.06 -34.54 2.45
C GLU A 120 -12.09 -33.54 1.78
N GLU A 121 -12.44 -32.98 0.62
CA GLU A 121 -11.52 -32.12 -0.12
C GLU A 121 -11.74 -30.63 0.22
N GLU A 122 -10.94 -30.10 1.15
CA GLU A 122 -10.88 -28.66 1.42
C GLU A 122 -10.42 -27.89 0.16
N ASP A 123 -10.98 -26.69 -0.08
CA ASP A 123 -10.49 -25.83 -1.17
C ASP A 123 -9.02 -25.51 -0.91
N PRO A 124 -8.09 -25.92 -1.81
CA PRO A 124 -6.66 -25.72 -1.60
C PRO A 124 -6.27 -24.24 -1.53
N ARG A 125 -7.16 -23.33 -1.94
CA ARG A 125 -6.96 -21.87 -1.84
C ARG A 125 -7.22 -21.30 -0.45
N LYS A 126 -7.94 -22.02 0.41
CA LYS A 126 -8.47 -21.50 1.67
C LYS A 126 -7.38 -20.91 2.56
N ASP A 127 -6.28 -21.63 2.73
CA ASP A 127 -5.14 -21.18 3.56
C ASP A 127 -4.54 -19.86 3.05
N LEU A 128 -4.40 -19.71 1.73
CA LEU A 128 -3.86 -18.49 1.13
C LEU A 128 -4.83 -17.31 1.29
N VAL A 129 -6.12 -17.55 1.12
CA VAL A 129 -7.17 -16.53 1.31
C VAL A 129 -7.19 -16.05 2.75
N ASP A 130 -7.12 -16.96 3.72
CA ASP A 130 -7.11 -16.63 5.14
C ASP A 130 -5.88 -15.78 5.52
N GLN A 131 -4.70 -16.12 4.99
CA GLN A 131 -3.47 -15.32 5.17
C GLN A 131 -3.60 -13.92 4.56
N LEU A 132 -4.18 -13.80 3.36
CA LEU A 132 -4.40 -12.51 2.70
C LEU A 132 -5.36 -11.62 3.48
N LEU A 133 -6.45 -12.18 4.00
CA LEU A 133 -7.41 -11.46 4.84
C LEU A 133 -6.80 -10.99 6.16
N GLU A 134 -6.01 -11.85 6.79
CA GLU A 134 -5.30 -11.50 8.03
C GLU A 134 -4.30 -10.37 7.79
N TYR A 135 -3.47 -10.48 6.75
CA TYR A 135 -2.53 -9.43 6.38
C TYR A 135 -3.25 -8.12 6.03
N GLN A 136 -4.34 -8.15 5.27
CA GLN A 136 -5.14 -6.97 4.96
C GLN A 136 -5.67 -6.27 6.22
N LYS A 137 -6.13 -7.04 7.21
CA LYS A 137 -6.62 -6.51 8.50
C LYS A 137 -5.50 -5.80 9.25
N TYR A 138 -4.31 -6.39 9.34
CA TYR A 138 -3.18 -5.75 10.00
C TYR A 138 -2.66 -4.54 9.23
N LYS A 139 -2.64 -4.58 7.90
CA LYS A 139 -2.27 -3.44 7.07
C LYS A 139 -3.21 -2.25 7.30
N ALA A 140 -4.52 -2.49 7.37
CA ALA A 140 -5.50 -1.45 7.68
C ALA A 140 -5.33 -0.90 9.11
N ALA A 141 -5.09 -1.77 10.09
CA ALA A 141 -4.84 -1.34 11.47
C ALA A 141 -3.55 -0.50 11.59
N ALA A 142 -2.48 -0.91 10.90
CA ALA A 142 -1.22 -0.17 10.83
C ALA A 142 -1.41 1.22 10.21
N GLN A 143 -2.17 1.31 9.10
CA GLN A 143 -2.51 2.61 8.48
C GLN A 143 -3.32 3.51 9.41
N MET A 144 -4.31 2.97 10.12
CA MET A 144 -5.06 3.73 11.12
C MET A 144 -4.12 4.27 12.22
N LEU A 145 -3.24 3.42 12.74
CA LEU A 145 -2.31 3.80 13.80
C LEU A 145 -1.31 4.85 13.33
N TRP A 146 -0.80 4.69 12.10
CA TRP A 146 0.10 5.64 11.45
C TRP A 146 -0.57 7.01 11.26
N SER A 147 -1.84 7.03 10.82
CA SER A 147 -2.61 8.28 10.68
C SER A 147 -2.76 8.99 12.03
N LYS A 148 -3.04 8.25 13.11
CA LYS A 148 -3.17 8.79 14.46
C LYS A 148 -1.83 9.32 14.98
N ALA A 149 -0.76 8.55 14.83
CA ALA A 149 0.59 8.96 15.23
C ALA A 149 1.06 10.21 14.48
N THR A 150 0.67 10.36 13.21
CA THR A 150 0.98 11.56 12.41
C THR A 150 0.30 12.80 12.98
N VAL A 151 -0.97 12.69 13.37
CA VAL A 151 -1.69 13.78 14.05
C VAL A 151 -1.08 14.07 15.42
N GLU A 152 -0.76 13.05 16.22
CA GLU A 152 -0.13 13.23 17.53
C GLU A 152 1.25 13.91 17.43
N ARG A 153 2.06 13.57 16.42
CA ARG A 153 3.34 14.24 16.15
C ARG A 153 3.18 15.72 15.80
N ALA A 154 2.07 16.11 15.20
CA ALA A 154 1.77 17.51 14.90
C ALA A 154 1.29 18.30 16.14
N VAL A 155 1.01 17.61 17.26
CA VAL A 155 0.57 18.24 18.52
C VAL A 155 1.75 18.38 19.47
N PHE A 156 2.24 19.60 19.64
CA PHE A 156 3.27 19.91 20.62
C PHE A 156 2.65 20.18 21.99
N LYS A 157 2.92 19.31 22.96
CA LYS A 157 2.59 19.59 24.36
C LYS A 157 3.61 20.57 24.92
N ARG A 158 3.15 21.56 25.69
CA ARG A 158 4.04 22.39 26.50
C ARG A 158 4.76 21.49 27.49
N ALA A 159 6.08 21.56 27.52
CA ALA A 159 6.88 20.84 28.52
C ALA A 159 6.39 21.21 29.92
N GLU A 160 6.31 20.22 30.82
CA GLU A 160 6.00 20.48 32.21
C GLU A 160 7.06 21.44 32.76
N LEU A 161 6.60 22.49 33.45
CA LEU A 161 7.50 23.39 34.14
C LEU A 161 8.14 22.60 35.28
N GLU A 162 9.43 22.35 35.17
CA GLU A 162 10.19 21.76 36.27
C GLU A 162 10.11 22.72 37.45
N THR A 163 9.36 22.30 38.46
CA THR A 163 9.25 23.00 39.74
C THR A 163 9.98 22.16 40.77
N ASP A 164 10.59 22.82 41.75
CA ASP A 164 11.38 22.19 42.82
C ASP A 164 10.61 21.09 43.59
N LYS A 165 9.27 21.11 43.52
CA LYS A 165 8.36 20.10 44.08
C LYS A 165 8.30 18.79 43.28
N ASN A 166 8.66 18.81 42.01
CA ASN A 166 8.61 17.67 41.09
C ASN A 166 9.97 17.00 40.89
N ASN A 167 11.02 17.44 41.61
CA ASN A 167 12.36 16.88 41.54
C ASN A 167 12.70 16.14 42.86
N PRO A 168 12.12 14.95 43.11
CA PRO A 168 12.51 14.17 44.27
C PRO A 168 14.00 13.83 44.18
N GLU A 169 14.72 13.87 45.31
CA GLU A 169 16.09 13.36 45.37
C GLU A 169 16.08 11.87 45.02
N VAL A 170 16.44 11.55 43.77
CA VAL A 170 16.51 10.16 43.31
C VAL A 170 17.87 9.62 43.73
N ALA A 171 17.88 8.53 44.49
CA ALA A 171 19.09 7.78 44.80
C ALA A 171 19.52 6.99 43.56
N VAL A 172 20.31 7.62 42.68
CA VAL A 172 20.74 7.05 41.40
C VAL A 172 22.22 6.68 41.45
N GLY A 173 22.58 5.50 40.93
CA GLY A 173 23.97 5.06 40.80
C GLY A 173 24.63 5.51 39.48
N LEU A 174 25.96 5.38 39.40
CA LEU A 174 26.72 5.65 38.16
C LEU A 174 26.21 4.81 36.96
N PHE A 175 25.80 3.56 37.22
CA PHE A 175 25.31 2.65 36.20
C PHE A 175 23.98 3.08 35.59
N ASP A 176 23.09 3.65 36.40
CA ASP A 176 21.80 4.17 35.91
C ASP A 176 22.02 5.39 35.02
N LEU A 177 22.96 6.27 35.38
CA LEU A 177 23.33 7.41 34.56
C LEU A 177 23.95 6.98 33.22
N LEU A 178 24.81 5.95 33.25
CA LEU A 178 25.39 5.37 32.04
C LEU A 178 24.31 4.77 31.13
N LYS A 179 23.30 4.10 31.72
CA LYS A 179 22.18 3.53 30.98
C LYS A 179 21.34 4.61 30.29
N VAL A 180 20.96 5.66 31.00
CA VAL A 180 20.22 6.80 30.42
C VAL A 180 21.05 7.48 29.32
N PHE A 181 22.36 7.63 29.53
CA PHE A 181 23.26 8.18 28.51
C PHE A 181 23.32 7.32 27.24
N GLN A 182 23.37 5.99 27.39
CA GLN A 182 23.31 5.06 26.25
C GLN A 182 21.97 5.13 25.52
N GLU A 183 20.85 5.22 26.25
CA GLU A 183 19.51 5.39 25.67
C GLU A 183 19.40 6.70 24.87
N ILE A 184 19.96 7.80 25.38
CA ILE A 184 19.99 9.09 24.67
C ILE A 184 20.84 9.01 23.40
N LEU A 185 22.02 8.36 23.47
CA LEU A 185 22.88 8.19 22.29
C LEU A 185 22.23 7.30 21.22
N ALA A 186 21.50 6.26 21.62
CA ALA A 186 20.75 5.41 20.69
C ALA A 186 19.65 6.21 19.98
N ARG A 187 18.92 7.06 20.72
CA ARG A 187 17.85 7.91 20.19
C ARG A 187 18.34 8.98 19.19
N HIS A 188 19.60 9.39 19.26
CA HIS A 188 20.17 10.43 18.37
C HIS A 188 20.83 9.85 17.10
N LYS A 189 20.87 8.52 16.98
CA LYS A 189 21.48 7.84 15.82
C LYS A 189 20.45 7.47 14.73
N GLU A 190 19.17 7.61 15.03
CA GLU A 190 18.05 7.66 14.07
C GLU A 190 17.82 9.10 13.59
#